data_AF-A0A4U0WUJ6-F1
#
_entry.id   AF-A0A4U0WUJ6-F1
#
_cell.length_a   1.000
_cell.length_b   1.000
_cell.length_c   1.000
_cell.angle_alpha   90.00
_cell.angle_beta   90.00
_cell.angle_gamma   90.00
#
_symmetry.space_group_name_H-M   'P 1'
#
loop_
_entity.id
_entity.type
_entity.pdbx_description
1 polymer ?
#
loop_
_entity_poly.entity_id
_entity_poly.type
_entity_poly.pdbx_seq_one_letter_code
_entity_poly.pdbx_strand_id
1 'polypeptide(L)'
;LDDVIAVTSPDFARIEEAMHRSVRWLDRCIAAHQYPERQNLFCIVQGGLDLDLQKKPRYVMGVGYSEDLVVSVALGADMFDCVWPTRTARFGNAVTSTGTLNLRHSSYASDFSPIDEGCTCVCCKPASAGGLGLTRACIYHVASKETAGAHLLSMHNVHYLLNLMRRIREAIIEGRYPEFLKKYFGTLYAGKKDRYPGWAVTALQGVGVDLMED
;
A
#
# COMPACT_ATOMS: atom_id res chain seq x y z
N LEU A 1 9.85 -20.43 -4.75
CA LEU A 1 10.93 -20.66 -3.76
C LEU A 1 12.14 -19.89 -4.25
N ASP A 2 12.78 -19.14 -3.37
CA ASP A 2 13.96 -18.32 -3.62
C ASP A 2 14.91 -18.35 -2.41
N ASP A 3 16.15 -17.92 -2.63
CA ASP A 3 17.16 -17.82 -1.59
C ASP A 3 17.31 -16.35 -1.17
N VAL A 4 16.65 -15.99 -0.08
CA VAL A 4 16.63 -14.62 0.44
C VAL A 4 17.85 -14.36 1.30
N ILE A 5 18.46 -13.19 1.10
CA ILE A 5 19.59 -12.69 1.88
C ILE A 5 19.20 -11.40 2.61
N ALA A 6 19.93 -11.08 3.67
CA ALA A 6 19.74 -9.80 4.35
C ALA A 6 20.05 -8.64 3.39
N VAL A 7 19.12 -7.69 3.28
CA VAL A 7 19.23 -6.50 2.41
C VAL A 7 20.49 -5.68 2.68
N THR A 8 20.97 -5.66 3.92
CA THR A 8 22.16 -4.91 4.33
C THR A 8 23.45 -5.72 4.25
N SER A 9 23.41 -6.93 3.66
CA SER A 9 24.59 -7.77 3.50
C SER A 9 25.62 -7.08 2.60
N PRO A 10 26.87 -6.87 3.05
CA PRO A 10 27.93 -6.33 2.21
C PRO A 10 28.61 -7.40 1.33
N ASP A 11 28.26 -8.67 1.50
CA ASP A 11 28.90 -9.79 0.80
C ASP A 11 28.29 -9.98 -0.61
N PHE A 12 28.91 -9.32 -1.59
CA PHE A 12 28.50 -9.40 -3.00
C PHE A 12 28.55 -10.80 -3.59
N ALA A 13 29.53 -11.62 -3.21
CA ALA A 13 29.65 -12.99 -3.71
C ALA A 13 28.46 -13.84 -3.21
N ARG A 14 28.05 -13.65 -1.95
CA ARG A 14 26.86 -14.30 -1.41
C ARG A 14 25.57 -13.83 -2.09
N ILE A 15 25.48 -12.53 -2.44
CA ILE A 15 24.34 -11.96 -3.17
C ILE A 15 24.19 -12.61 -4.55
N GLU A 16 25.27 -12.64 -5.33
CA GLU A 16 25.30 -13.22 -6.67
C GLU A 16 24.93 -14.71 -6.65
N GLU A 17 25.51 -15.47 -5.71
CA GLU A 17 25.17 -16.89 -5.57
C GLU A 17 23.71 -17.11 -5.14
N ALA A 18 23.12 -16.22 -4.32
CA ALA A 18 21.69 -16.31 -3.96
C ALA A 18 20.79 -16.09 -5.17
N MET A 19 21.13 -15.10 -6.00
CA MET A 19 20.41 -14.78 -7.22
C MET A 19 20.46 -15.96 -8.19
N HIS A 20 21.65 -16.50 -8.48
CA HIS A 20 21.78 -17.67 -9.36
C HIS A 20 21.12 -18.93 -8.79
N ARG A 21 21.16 -19.14 -7.47
CA ARG A 21 20.46 -20.25 -6.82
C ARG A 21 18.94 -20.14 -6.99
N SER A 22 18.40 -18.93 -6.87
CA SER A 22 16.97 -18.65 -7.08
C SER A 22 16.55 -18.95 -8.52
N VAL A 23 17.39 -18.64 -9.51
CA VAL A 23 17.17 -19.03 -10.92
C VAL A 23 17.14 -20.56 -11.08
N ARG A 24 18.11 -21.28 -10.52
CA ARG A 24 18.13 -22.75 -10.57
C ARG A 24 16.92 -23.39 -9.88
N TRP A 25 16.42 -22.75 -8.82
CA TRP A 25 15.21 -23.20 -8.12
C TRP A 25 13.95 -22.92 -8.91
N LEU A 26 13.89 -21.84 -9.69
CA LEU A 26 12.79 -21.58 -10.62
C LEU A 26 12.64 -22.71 -11.63
N ASP A 27 13.72 -23.17 -12.26
CA ASP A 27 13.67 -24.28 -13.24
C ASP A 27 13.10 -25.55 -12.60
N ARG A 28 13.50 -25.85 -11.36
CA ARG A 28 12.98 -26.97 -10.59
C ARG A 28 11.50 -26.80 -10.22
N CYS A 29 11.08 -25.57 -9.88
CA CYS A 29 9.68 -25.26 -9.64
C CYS A 29 8.83 -25.43 -10.90
N ILE A 30 9.32 -25.02 -12.07
CA ILE A 30 8.65 -25.21 -13.36
C ILE A 30 8.49 -26.71 -13.65
N ALA A 31 9.56 -27.49 -13.50
CA ALA A 31 9.51 -28.94 -13.73
C ALA A 31 8.59 -29.69 -12.76
N ALA A 32 8.47 -29.21 -11.51
CA ALA A 32 7.59 -29.78 -10.50
C ALA A 32 6.12 -29.33 -10.65
N HIS A 33 5.85 -28.26 -11.39
CA HIS A 33 4.50 -27.71 -11.54
C HIS A 33 3.66 -28.53 -12.52
N GLN A 34 2.67 -29.27 -12.00
CA GLN A 34 1.87 -30.21 -12.80
C GLN A 34 0.58 -29.60 -13.39
N TYR A 35 0.20 -28.37 -13.01
CA TYR A 35 -1.13 -27.82 -13.32
C TYR A 35 -1.10 -26.41 -13.93
N PRO A 36 -0.40 -26.18 -15.06
CA PRO A 36 -0.28 -24.85 -15.67
C PRO A 36 -1.62 -24.26 -16.11
N GLU A 37 -2.58 -25.10 -16.51
CA GLU A 37 -3.92 -24.67 -16.94
C GLU A 37 -4.82 -24.18 -15.79
N ARG A 38 -4.43 -24.42 -14.52
CA ARG A 38 -5.24 -24.09 -13.33
C ARG A 38 -4.54 -23.16 -12.35
N GLN A 39 -3.21 -23.07 -12.42
CA GLN A 39 -2.38 -22.35 -11.47
C GLN A 39 -1.27 -21.60 -12.21
N ASN A 40 -1.15 -20.30 -11.92
CA ASN A 40 -0.07 -19.47 -12.44
C ASN A 40 1.16 -19.58 -11.54
N LEU A 41 2.33 -19.82 -12.12
CA LEU A 41 3.61 -19.79 -11.43
C LEU A 41 4.29 -18.43 -11.66
N PHE A 42 4.62 -17.73 -10.57
CA PHE A 42 5.32 -16.45 -10.62
C PHE A 42 6.77 -16.67 -10.19
N CYS A 43 7.71 -16.19 -11.00
CA CYS A 43 9.11 -16.09 -10.61
C CYS A 43 9.30 -14.89 -9.67
N ILE A 44 10.24 -15.00 -8.72
CA ILE A 44 10.65 -13.90 -7.87
C ILE A 44 11.92 -13.33 -8.47
N VAL A 45 11.82 -12.13 -9.03
CA VAL A 45 12.97 -11.45 -9.63
C VAL A 45 13.92 -11.02 -8.52
N GLN A 46 15.15 -11.50 -8.58
CA GLN A 46 16.27 -11.06 -7.73
C GLN A 46 17.19 -10.19 -8.59
N GLY A 47 17.60 -9.01 -8.10
CA GLY A 47 18.64 -8.22 -8.77
C GLY A 47 18.20 -7.06 -9.70
N GLY A 48 16.95 -6.60 -9.68
CA GLY A 48 16.58 -5.30 -10.27
C GLY A 48 15.33 -5.27 -11.17
N LEU A 49 15.18 -4.18 -11.91
CA LEU A 49 14.01 -3.84 -12.74
C LEU A 49 14.39 -3.86 -14.23
N ASP A 50 14.51 -5.05 -14.82
CA ASP A 50 14.67 -5.17 -16.27
C ASP A 50 13.38 -4.73 -16.99
N LEU A 51 13.51 -3.69 -17.82
CA LEU A 51 12.40 -3.04 -18.52
C LEU A 51 11.89 -3.84 -19.72
N ASP A 52 12.63 -4.84 -20.21
CA ASP A 52 12.26 -5.62 -21.40
C ASP A 52 11.17 -6.66 -21.12
N LEU A 53 10.83 -6.90 -19.84
CA LEU A 53 9.78 -7.83 -19.39
C LEU A 53 8.35 -7.23 -19.43
N GLN A 54 8.08 -6.25 -20.30
CA GLN A 54 6.83 -5.47 -20.39
C GLN A 54 5.50 -6.24 -20.55
N LYS A 55 5.51 -7.58 -20.73
CA LYS A 55 4.30 -8.37 -21.05
C LYS A 55 3.75 -9.22 -19.90
N LYS A 56 4.26 -9.09 -18.68
CA LYS A 56 3.80 -9.87 -17.52
C LYS A 56 3.49 -8.97 -16.32
N PRO A 57 2.50 -9.35 -15.48
CA PRO A 57 2.21 -8.61 -14.25
C PRO A 57 3.44 -8.51 -13.33
N ARG A 58 3.63 -7.33 -12.75
CA ARG A 58 4.72 -7.03 -11.81
C ARG A 58 4.18 -7.00 -10.39
N TYR A 59 4.60 -7.98 -9.59
CA TYR A 59 4.20 -8.12 -8.19
C TYR A 59 5.30 -7.61 -7.26
N VAL A 60 4.99 -6.57 -6.48
CA VAL A 60 5.89 -5.96 -5.50
C VAL A 60 5.52 -6.47 -4.11
N MET A 61 6.39 -7.32 -3.57
CA MET A 61 6.16 -7.99 -2.29
C MET A 61 6.47 -7.08 -1.10
N GLY A 62 5.57 -7.06 -0.11
CA GLY A 62 5.82 -6.42 1.20
C GLY A 62 5.68 -4.89 1.24
N VAL A 63 5.14 -4.26 0.21
CA VAL A 63 4.93 -2.79 0.14
C VAL A 63 3.48 -2.45 0.46
N GLY A 64 3.26 -1.51 1.37
CA GLY A 64 1.91 -1.20 1.87
C GLY A 64 1.63 0.20 2.38
N TYR A 65 2.62 1.09 2.47
CA TYR A 65 2.35 2.51 2.71
C TYR A 65 1.62 3.09 1.51
N SER A 66 0.67 3.99 1.75
CA SER A 66 -0.20 4.47 0.68
C SER A 66 0.57 5.29 -0.36
N GLU A 67 1.59 6.04 0.07
CA GLU A 67 2.52 6.75 -0.82
C GLU A 67 3.32 5.79 -1.70
N ASP A 68 3.87 4.72 -1.09
CA ASP A 68 4.66 3.71 -1.80
C ASP A 68 3.83 2.99 -2.87
N LEU A 69 2.57 2.64 -2.56
CA LEU A 69 1.66 2.01 -3.51
C LEU A 69 1.42 2.93 -4.71
N VAL A 70 1.10 4.19 -4.44
CA VAL A 70 0.80 5.20 -5.47
C VAL A 70 2.02 5.45 -6.35
N VAL A 71 3.21 5.61 -5.78
CA VAL A 71 4.43 5.80 -6.59
C VAL A 71 4.80 4.53 -7.35
N SER A 72 4.71 3.35 -6.72
CA SER A 72 5.07 2.08 -7.36
C SER A 72 4.20 1.78 -8.58
N VAL A 73 2.89 2.12 -8.53
CA VAL A 73 2.02 1.98 -9.71
C VAL A 73 2.49 2.89 -10.85
N ALA A 74 2.92 4.13 -10.56
CA ALA A 74 3.51 5.00 -11.57
C ALA A 74 4.80 4.43 -12.18
N LEU A 75 5.56 3.65 -11.41
CA LEU A 75 6.75 2.92 -11.86
C LEU A 75 6.42 1.57 -12.55
N GLY A 76 5.13 1.25 -12.70
CA GLY A 76 4.65 0.08 -13.43
C GLY A 76 4.39 -1.17 -12.59
N ALA A 77 4.22 -1.06 -11.28
CA ALA A 77 3.81 -2.20 -10.45
C ALA A 77 2.29 -2.46 -10.54
N ASP A 78 1.91 -3.75 -10.60
CA ASP A 78 0.52 -4.18 -10.82
C ASP A 78 -0.12 -4.83 -9.58
N MET A 79 0.69 -5.51 -8.75
CA MET A 79 0.22 -6.26 -7.59
C MET A 79 1.04 -5.94 -6.36
N PHE A 80 0.39 -5.98 -5.19
CA PHE A 80 0.98 -5.66 -3.90
C PHE A 80 0.43 -6.56 -2.80
N ASP A 81 1.24 -6.82 -1.79
CA ASP A 81 0.80 -7.35 -0.51
C ASP A 81 1.57 -6.68 0.63
N CYS A 82 0.91 -6.49 1.76
CA CYS A 82 1.59 -6.06 2.98
C CYS A 82 0.72 -6.33 4.19
N VAL A 83 1.37 -6.65 5.31
CA VAL A 83 0.72 -6.74 6.63
C VAL A 83 0.49 -5.36 7.26
N TRP A 84 1.00 -4.27 6.66
CA TRP A 84 0.94 -2.92 7.21
C TRP A 84 -0.46 -2.47 7.68
N PRO A 85 -1.56 -2.59 6.90
CA PRO A 85 -2.88 -2.09 7.32
C PRO A 85 -3.39 -2.78 8.60
N THR A 86 -3.18 -4.08 8.74
CA THR A 86 -3.63 -4.86 9.90
C THR A 86 -2.65 -4.75 11.06
N ARG A 87 -1.33 -4.67 10.78
CA ARG A 87 -0.30 -4.42 11.80
C ARG A 87 -0.52 -3.06 12.46
N THR A 88 -0.71 -2.00 11.69
CA THR A 88 -0.86 -0.63 12.21
C THR A 88 -2.18 -0.47 12.97
N ALA A 89 -3.24 -1.17 12.57
CA ALA A 89 -4.51 -1.22 13.29
C ALA A 89 -4.35 -1.73 14.73
N ARG A 90 -3.50 -2.74 14.96
CA ARG A 90 -3.20 -3.26 16.31
C ARG A 90 -2.52 -2.23 17.23
N PHE A 91 -1.88 -1.22 16.65
CA PHE A 91 -1.30 -0.11 17.39
C PHE A 91 -2.27 1.07 17.55
N GLY A 92 -3.54 0.92 17.14
CA GLY A 92 -4.57 1.96 17.24
C GLY A 92 -4.49 3.01 16.13
N ASN A 93 -3.79 2.72 15.04
CA ASN A 93 -3.63 3.65 13.94
C ASN A 93 -4.66 3.40 12.82
N ALA A 94 -5.36 4.47 12.42
CA ALA A 94 -6.26 4.49 11.28
C ALA A 94 -5.58 5.14 10.08
N VAL A 95 -5.66 4.51 8.92
CA VAL A 95 -5.19 5.05 7.65
C VAL A 95 -6.30 5.90 7.04
N THR A 96 -6.03 7.15 6.69
CA THR A 96 -7.03 8.10 6.21
C THR A 96 -6.57 8.85 4.96
N SER A 97 -7.46 9.61 4.34
CA SER A 97 -7.17 10.47 3.20
C SER A 97 -6.10 11.54 3.48
N THR A 98 -5.89 11.89 4.75
CA THR A 98 -4.96 12.93 5.22
C THR A 98 -3.81 12.38 6.04
N GLY A 99 -3.55 11.07 5.89
CA GLY A 99 -2.44 10.38 6.55
C GLY A 99 -2.90 9.42 7.64
N THR A 100 -1.97 9.03 8.51
CA THR A 100 -2.23 8.05 9.56
C THR A 100 -2.58 8.74 10.87
N LEU A 101 -3.75 8.45 11.43
CA LEU A 101 -4.20 8.97 12.72
C LEU A 101 -3.92 7.95 13.82
N ASN A 102 -3.18 8.36 14.86
CA ASN A 102 -3.06 7.59 16.09
C ASN A 102 -4.29 7.85 16.97
N LEU A 103 -5.32 7.01 16.84
CA LEU A 103 -6.59 7.16 17.54
C LEU A 103 -6.52 6.78 19.02
N ARG A 104 -5.32 6.48 19.55
CA ARG A 104 -5.06 6.37 21.00
C ARG A 104 -4.76 7.71 21.65
N HIS A 105 -4.56 8.76 20.85
CA HIS A 105 -4.26 10.10 21.35
C HIS A 105 -5.49 10.75 21.99
N SER A 106 -5.32 11.37 23.15
CA SER A 106 -6.43 11.93 23.96
C SER A 106 -7.22 13.04 23.27
N SER A 107 -6.64 13.70 22.26
CA SER A 107 -7.35 14.69 21.44
C SER A 107 -8.59 14.12 20.75
N TYR A 108 -8.65 12.80 20.54
CA TYR A 108 -9.80 12.15 19.90
C TYR A 108 -10.89 11.70 20.90
N ALA A 109 -10.69 11.88 22.21
CA ALA A 109 -11.60 11.37 23.23
C ALA A 109 -13.04 11.90 23.14
N SER A 110 -13.22 13.07 22.52
CA SER A 110 -14.53 13.72 22.27
C SER A 110 -14.70 14.14 20.81
N ASP A 111 -13.94 13.53 19.90
CA ASP A 111 -14.08 13.75 18.46
C ASP A 111 -15.15 12.82 17.87
N PHE A 112 -16.34 13.38 17.62
CA PHE A 112 -17.48 12.64 17.07
C PHE A 112 -17.50 12.61 15.53
N SER A 113 -16.44 13.07 14.86
CA SER A 113 -16.28 12.88 13.42
C SER A 113 -15.99 11.40 13.06
N PRO A 114 -16.28 10.97 11.83
CA PRO A 114 -15.92 9.63 11.35
C PRO A 114 -14.40 9.42 11.37
N ILE A 115 -13.97 8.16 11.26
CA ILE A 115 -12.53 7.82 11.21
C ILE A 115 -11.85 8.55 10.06
N ASP A 116 -12.42 8.47 8.85
CA ASP A 116 -11.98 9.18 7.64
C ASP A 116 -13.20 9.74 6.91
N GLU A 117 -13.11 11.01 6.52
CA GLU A 117 -14.21 11.71 5.85
C GLU A 117 -14.47 11.12 4.47
N GLY A 118 -15.74 10.87 4.15
CA GLY A 118 -16.15 10.25 2.89
C GLY A 118 -15.81 8.76 2.74
N CYS A 119 -15.26 8.10 3.77
CA CYS A 119 -15.00 6.67 3.73
C CYS A 119 -16.29 5.84 3.74
N THR A 120 -16.37 4.87 2.83
CA THR A 120 -17.55 4.03 2.60
C THR A 120 -17.45 2.63 3.24
N CYS A 121 -16.47 2.42 4.12
CA CYS A 121 -16.34 1.15 4.84
C CYS A 121 -17.50 0.96 5.83
N VAL A 122 -17.76 -0.28 6.24
CA VAL A 122 -18.82 -0.59 7.21
C VAL A 122 -18.60 0.12 8.55
N CYS A 123 -17.37 0.45 8.92
CA CYS A 123 -17.06 1.19 10.15
C CYS A 123 -17.45 2.67 10.04
N CYS A 124 -17.11 3.35 8.93
CA CYS A 124 -17.32 4.80 8.77
C CYS A 124 -18.72 5.17 8.31
N LYS A 125 -19.35 4.32 7.48
CA LYS A 125 -20.70 4.58 6.97
C LYS A 125 -21.67 4.85 8.13
N PRO A 126 -22.55 5.85 8.03
CA PRO A 126 -23.53 6.11 9.07
C PRO A 126 -24.51 4.94 9.19
N ALA A 127 -25.11 4.79 10.37
CA ALA A 127 -26.11 3.75 10.64
C ALA A 127 -27.30 3.83 9.66
N SER A 128 -27.71 5.03 9.27
CA SER A 128 -28.76 5.26 8.27
C SER A 128 -28.43 4.70 6.88
N ALA A 129 -27.14 4.48 6.56
CA ALA A 129 -26.67 3.90 5.31
C ALA A 129 -26.17 2.45 5.49
N GLY A 130 -26.57 1.78 6.58
CA GLY A 130 -26.22 0.39 6.86
C GLY A 130 -24.79 0.16 7.37
N GLY A 131 -24.11 1.20 7.85
CA GLY A 131 -22.82 1.08 8.53
C GLY A 131 -22.94 1.11 10.05
N LEU A 132 -21.80 1.19 10.74
CA LEU A 132 -21.70 1.27 12.20
C LEU A 132 -21.67 2.70 12.72
N GLY A 133 -21.44 3.70 11.86
CA GLY A 133 -21.36 5.12 12.25
C GLY A 133 -20.27 5.39 13.29
N LEU A 134 -19.14 4.67 13.23
CA LEU A 134 -18.11 4.78 14.24
C LEU A 134 -17.39 6.12 14.15
N THR A 135 -17.30 6.76 15.32
CA THR A 135 -16.57 8.01 15.49
C THR A 135 -15.14 7.75 15.98
N ARG A 136 -14.27 8.74 15.80
CA ARG A 136 -12.91 8.70 16.36
C ARG A 136 -12.92 8.55 17.88
N ALA A 137 -13.86 9.18 18.58
CA ALA A 137 -14.07 8.99 20.01
C ALA A 137 -14.43 7.55 20.38
N CYS A 138 -15.33 6.91 19.62
CA CYS A 138 -15.67 5.51 19.85
C CYS A 138 -14.42 4.62 19.71
N ILE A 139 -13.64 4.83 18.64
CA ILE A 139 -12.39 4.10 18.43
C ILE A 139 -11.38 4.41 19.53
N TYR A 140 -11.22 5.64 19.99
CA TYR A 140 -10.33 5.98 21.11
C TYR A 140 -10.65 5.16 22.36
N HIS A 141 -11.94 5.02 22.68
CA HIS A 141 -12.39 4.26 23.85
C HIS A 141 -12.28 2.73 23.67
N VAL A 142 -12.25 2.22 22.44
CA VAL A 142 -12.18 0.77 22.16
C VAL A 142 -10.77 0.31 21.75
N ALA A 143 -10.09 0.98 20.82
CA ALA A 143 -8.81 0.56 20.22
C ALA A 143 -7.61 0.52 21.17
N SER A 144 -7.67 1.18 22.33
CA SER A 144 -6.64 1.08 23.36
C SER A 144 -6.97 0.09 24.47
N LYS A 145 -8.18 -0.48 24.48
CA LYS A 145 -8.73 -1.19 25.64
C LYS A 145 -9.24 -2.58 25.30
N GLU A 146 -9.67 -2.81 24.07
CA GLU A 146 -10.33 -4.03 23.62
C GLU A 146 -9.79 -4.50 22.27
N THR A 147 -9.74 -5.82 22.08
CA THR A 147 -9.36 -6.45 20.80
C THR A 147 -10.28 -6.05 19.65
N ALA A 148 -11.56 -5.78 19.96
CA ALA A 148 -12.55 -5.29 19.01
C ALA A 148 -12.06 -4.05 18.23
N GLY A 149 -11.31 -3.15 18.87
CA GLY A 149 -10.84 -1.94 18.19
C GLY A 149 -9.79 -2.22 17.12
N ALA A 150 -8.95 -3.22 17.33
CA ALA A 150 -7.99 -3.69 16.31
C ALA A 150 -8.72 -4.32 15.11
N HIS A 151 -9.82 -5.04 15.34
CA HIS A 151 -10.64 -5.60 14.25
C HIS A 151 -11.32 -4.49 13.44
N LEU A 152 -11.96 -3.53 14.10
CA LEU A 152 -12.62 -2.39 13.45
C LEU A 152 -11.63 -1.55 12.62
N LEU A 153 -10.45 -1.26 13.18
CA LEU A 153 -9.41 -0.55 12.44
C LEU A 153 -8.83 -1.38 11.30
N SER A 154 -8.72 -2.69 11.44
CA SER A 154 -8.26 -3.56 10.34
C SER A 154 -9.25 -3.52 9.18
N MET A 155 -10.55 -3.60 9.46
CA MET A 155 -11.61 -3.49 8.43
C MET A 155 -11.55 -2.15 7.70
N HIS A 156 -11.39 -1.06 8.45
CA HIS A 156 -11.22 0.28 7.88
C HIS A 156 -9.95 0.42 7.03
N ASN A 157 -8.78 0.04 7.57
CA ASN A 157 -7.49 0.19 6.89
C ASN A 157 -7.41 -0.65 5.61
N VAL A 158 -7.91 -1.89 5.64
CA VAL A 158 -7.96 -2.75 4.45
C VAL A 158 -8.91 -2.16 3.40
N HIS A 159 -10.09 -1.69 3.81
CA HIS A 159 -11.01 -1.00 2.90
C HIS A 159 -10.38 0.23 2.26
N TYR A 160 -9.65 1.04 3.04
CA TYR A 160 -8.95 2.22 2.52
C TYR A 160 -7.98 1.85 1.39
N LEU A 161 -7.12 0.85 1.59
CA LEU A 161 -6.15 0.44 0.57
C LEU A 161 -6.82 -0.15 -0.68
N LEU A 162 -7.85 -0.99 -0.50
CA LEU A 162 -8.63 -1.51 -1.63
C LEU A 162 -9.32 -0.38 -2.41
N ASN A 163 -9.85 0.62 -1.70
CA ASN A 163 -10.46 1.80 -2.29
C ASN A 163 -9.45 2.70 -3.01
N LEU A 164 -8.24 2.85 -2.45
CA LEU A 164 -7.15 3.56 -3.07
C LEU A 164 -6.75 2.90 -4.40
N MET A 165 -6.54 1.58 -4.41
CA MET A 165 -6.19 0.83 -5.63
C MET A 165 -7.28 0.90 -6.69
N ARG A 166 -8.56 0.87 -6.30
CA ARG A 166 -9.67 1.07 -7.24
C ARG A 166 -9.66 2.47 -7.86
N ARG A 167 -9.47 3.53 -7.06
CA ARG A 167 -9.40 4.91 -7.55
C ARG A 167 -8.20 5.13 -8.47
N ILE A 168 -7.06 4.51 -8.15
CA ILE A 168 -5.87 4.50 -9.01
C ILE A 168 -6.20 3.86 -10.36
N ARG A 169 -6.81 2.67 -10.34
CA ARG A 169 -7.21 1.95 -11.57
C ARG A 169 -8.17 2.79 -12.43
N GLU A 170 -9.16 3.42 -11.83
CA GLU A 170 -10.10 4.33 -12.52
C GLU A 170 -9.36 5.50 -13.15
N ALA A 171 -8.44 6.14 -12.42
CA ALA A 171 -7.64 7.26 -12.94
C ALA A 171 -6.75 6.86 -14.13
N ILE A 172 -6.18 5.65 -14.10
CA ILE A 172 -5.37 5.12 -15.22
C ILE A 172 -6.24 4.88 -16.45
N ILE A 173 -7.41 4.22 -16.28
CA ILE A 173 -8.34 3.95 -17.38
C ILE A 173 -8.85 5.24 -18.02
N GLU A 174 -9.10 6.26 -17.21
CA GLU A 174 -9.56 7.58 -17.64
C GLU A 174 -8.42 8.49 -18.15
N GLY A 175 -7.17 8.02 -18.17
CA GLY A 175 -6.03 8.78 -18.67
C GLY A 175 -5.65 10.00 -17.82
N ARG A 176 -6.05 10.04 -16.55
CA ARG A 176 -5.88 11.18 -15.62
C ARG A 176 -5.10 10.82 -14.35
N TYR A 177 -4.14 9.92 -14.50
CA TYR A 177 -3.32 9.44 -13.40
C TYR A 177 -2.32 10.49 -12.86
N PRO A 178 -1.64 11.31 -13.70
CA PRO A 178 -0.81 12.41 -13.21
C PRO A 178 -1.57 13.41 -12.32
N GLU A 179 -2.80 13.77 -12.69
CA GLU A 179 -3.67 14.65 -11.89
C GLU A 179 -4.11 13.97 -10.59
N PHE A 180 -4.37 12.67 -10.64
CA PHE A 180 -4.64 11.88 -9.45
C PHE A 180 -3.46 11.93 -8.47
N LEU A 181 -2.22 11.81 -8.95
CA LEU A 181 -1.00 11.90 -8.14
C LEU A 181 -0.89 13.27 -7.46
N LYS A 182 -0.98 14.35 -8.23
CA LYS A 182 -0.96 15.73 -7.70
C LYS A 182 -2.03 15.94 -6.61
N LYS A 183 -3.27 15.50 -6.88
CA LYS A 183 -4.38 15.58 -5.91
C LYS A 183 -4.16 14.73 -4.67
N TYR A 184 -3.63 13.52 -4.83
CA TYR A 184 -3.36 12.61 -3.72
C TYR A 184 -2.33 13.20 -2.75
N PHE A 185 -1.16 13.63 -3.26
CA PHE A 185 -0.12 14.26 -2.43
C PHE A 185 -0.58 15.60 -1.84
N GLY A 186 -1.32 16.41 -2.62
CA GLY A 186 -1.91 17.65 -2.13
C GLY A 186 -2.89 17.42 -0.98
N THR A 187 -3.68 16.35 -1.02
CA THR A 187 -4.59 16.02 0.09
C THR A 187 -3.82 15.50 1.31
N LEU A 188 -2.88 14.57 1.07
CA LEU A 188 -2.11 13.91 2.13
C LEU A 188 -1.26 14.89 2.95
N TYR A 189 -0.66 15.89 2.30
CA TYR A 189 0.19 16.88 2.95
C TYR A 189 -0.46 18.27 3.05
N ALA A 190 -1.79 18.35 2.92
CA ALA A 190 -2.56 19.59 3.05
C ALA A 190 -2.04 20.76 2.16
N GLY A 191 -1.63 20.45 0.93
CA GLY A 191 -1.12 21.40 -0.06
C GLY A 191 0.29 21.92 0.21
N LYS A 192 0.93 21.49 1.30
CA LYS A 192 2.28 21.94 1.70
C LYS A 192 3.33 21.15 0.94
N LYS A 193 3.68 21.63 -0.27
CA LYS A 193 4.68 21.01 -1.16
C LYS A 193 6.06 20.82 -0.51
N ASP A 194 6.43 21.65 0.48
CA ASP A 194 7.65 21.50 1.29
C ASP A 194 7.69 20.23 2.14
N ARG A 195 6.53 19.61 2.39
CA ARG A 195 6.40 18.36 3.15
C ARG A 195 6.40 17.11 2.28
N TYR A 196 6.42 17.25 0.96
CA TYR A 196 6.41 16.10 0.07
C TYR A 196 7.72 15.31 0.24
N PRO A 197 7.67 13.97 0.31
CA PRO A 197 8.88 13.17 0.44
C PRO A 197 9.76 13.33 -0.80
N GLY A 198 11.01 13.75 -0.61
CA GLY A 198 11.93 13.98 -1.72
C GLY A 198 12.13 12.75 -2.62
N TRP A 199 12.10 11.55 -2.05
CA TRP A 199 12.18 10.30 -2.82
C TRP A 199 10.99 10.12 -3.77
N ALA A 200 9.78 10.51 -3.35
CA ALA A 200 8.57 10.38 -4.14
C ALA A 200 8.54 11.40 -5.27
N VAL A 201 8.97 12.64 -4.99
CA VAL A 201 9.14 13.69 -6.00
C VAL A 201 10.13 13.23 -7.08
N THR A 202 11.31 12.77 -6.68
CA THR A 202 12.34 12.31 -7.63
C THR A 202 11.87 11.10 -8.44
N ALA A 203 11.22 10.12 -7.81
CA ALA A 203 10.74 8.93 -8.51
C ALA A 203 9.68 9.25 -9.57
N LEU A 204 8.74 10.13 -9.24
CA LEU A 204 7.66 10.53 -10.16
C LEU A 204 8.17 11.43 -11.30
N GLN A 205 9.14 12.30 -11.03
CA GLN A 205 9.82 13.06 -12.10
C GLN A 205 10.50 12.13 -13.11
N GLY A 206 11.07 11.01 -12.65
CA GLY A 206 11.68 9.98 -13.50
C GLY A 206 10.71 9.32 -14.49
N VAL A 207 9.40 9.40 -14.24
CA VAL A 207 8.34 8.91 -15.14
C VAL A 207 7.47 10.04 -15.71
N GLY A 208 7.99 11.27 -15.71
CA GLY A 208 7.36 12.42 -16.36
C GLY A 208 6.21 13.08 -15.58
N VAL A 209 6.13 12.87 -14.26
CA VAL A 209 5.14 13.53 -13.39
C VAL A 209 5.85 14.46 -12.41
N ASP A 210 5.67 15.77 -12.58
CA ASP A 210 6.17 16.75 -11.61
C ASP A 210 5.09 17.10 -10.57
N LEU A 211 5.36 16.76 -9.30
CA LEU A 211 4.49 17.11 -8.17
C LEU A 211 4.64 18.58 -7.73
N MET A 212 5.75 19.22 -8.12
CA MET A 212 6.08 20.58 -7.70
C MET A 212 5.49 21.63 -8.64
N GLU A 213 5.18 21.25 -9.88
CA GLU A 213 4.41 22.05 -10.83
C GLU A 213 2.92 22.10 -10.44
N ASP A 214 2.23 23.17 -10.81
CA ASP A 214 0.80 23.34 -10.53
C ASP A 214 -0.10 22.51 -11.47
#